data_AF-A0A1X7MVB9-F1
#
_entry.id   AF-A0A1X7MVB9-F1
#
_cell.length_a   1.000
_cell.length_b   1.000
_cell.length_c   1.000
_cell.angle_alpha   90.00
_cell.angle_beta   90.00
_cell.angle_gamma   90.00
#
_symmetry.space_group_name_H-M   'P 1'
#
loop_
_entity.id
_entity.type
_entity.pdbx_description
1 polymer ?
#
loop_
_entity_poly.entity_id
_entity_poly.type
_entity_poly.pdbx_seq_one_letter_code
_entity_poly.pdbx_strand_id
1 'polypeptide(L)'
;MGGSQSRGAVVAAIVVVGLLAVLYLGRLGVLFVGATEGDVPPASSIGLPAGSEVVRESVECASGGCWSLLAVRPPEGMSPEELSSELGARLPGSFWDPRTISLSSDPQGRLLVVRADYWTRESAP
;
A
#
# COMPACT_ATOMS: atom_id res chain seq x y z
N MET A 1 -45.99 11.87 16.64
CA MET A 1 -44.99 11.03 17.34
C MET A 1 -43.73 10.93 16.49
N GLY A 2 -42.57 11.45 16.92
CA GLY A 2 -41.36 11.41 16.07
C GLY A 2 -40.06 11.95 16.69
N GLY A 3 -40.12 12.63 17.85
CA GLY A 3 -38.95 13.30 18.44
C GLY A 3 -38.07 12.45 19.38
N SER A 4 -38.57 11.36 19.95
CA SER A 4 -37.79 10.52 20.88
C SER A 4 -37.00 9.42 20.15
N GLN A 5 -37.60 8.79 19.12
CA GLN A 5 -36.95 7.75 18.33
C GLN A 5 -35.79 8.29 17.49
N SER A 6 -35.93 9.51 16.95
CA SER A 6 -34.87 10.18 16.19
C SER A 6 -33.68 10.56 17.09
N ARG A 7 -33.93 11.02 18.32
CA ARG A 7 -32.85 11.33 19.28
C ARG A 7 -32.10 10.09 19.74
N GLY A 8 -32.80 8.99 20.01
CA GLY A 8 -32.17 7.71 20.32
C GLY A 8 -31.31 7.18 19.17
N ALA A 9 -31.82 7.25 17.93
CA ALA A 9 -31.09 6.84 16.74
C ALA A 9 -29.84 7.71 16.50
N VAL A 10 -29.94 9.04 16.69
CA VAL A 10 -28.81 9.96 16.54
C VAL A 10 -27.73 9.68 17.61
N VAL A 11 -28.12 9.47 18.86
CA VAL A 11 -27.16 9.12 19.92
C VAL A 11 -26.48 7.79 19.62
N ALA A 12 -27.23 6.77 19.21
CA ALA A 12 -26.66 5.48 18.82
C ALA A 12 -25.68 5.63 17.64
N ALA A 13 -26.03 6.41 16.62
CA ALA A 13 -25.14 6.68 15.48
C ALA A 13 -23.85 7.38 15.91
N ILE A 14 -23.92 8.38 16.79
CA ILE A 14 -22.73 9.08 17.31
C ILE A 14 -21.83 8.11 18.08
N VAL A 15 -22.41 7.25 18.93
CA VAL A 15 -21.64 6.25 19.69
C VAL A 15 -20.95 5.27 18.74
N VAL A 16 -21.66 4.77 17.72
CA VAL A 16 -21.10 3.86 16.73
C VAL A 16 -19.96 4.52 15.96
N VAL A 17 -20.16 5.74 15.45
CA VAL A 17 -19.12 6.49 14.72
C VAL A 17 -17.91 6.77 15.62
N GLY A 18 -18.14 7.17 16.87
CA GLY A 18 -17.08 7.38 17.85
C GLY A 18 -16.26 6.11 18.12
N LEU A 19 -16.93 4.97 18.28
CA LEU A 19 -16.26 3.68 18.45
C LEU A 19 -15.43 3.31 17.21
N LEU A 20 -15.99 3.47 16.01
CA LEU A 20 -15.27 3.21 14.77
C LEU A 20 -14.04 4.11 14.62
N ALA A 21 -14.13 5.39 15.01
CA ALA A 21 -13.00 6.31 14.99
C ALA A 21 -11.89 5.88 15.96
N VAL A 22 -12.24 5.47 17.19
CA VAL A 22 -11.25 4.95 18.16
C VAL A 22 -10.57 3.69 17.65
N LEU A 23 -11.32 2.75 17.09
CA LEU A 23 -10.78 1.52 16.51
C LEU A 23 -9.84 1.82 15.34
N TYR A 24 -10.23 2.76 14.47
CA TYR A 24 -9.40 3.20 13.35
C TYR A 24 -8.09 3.84 13.82
N LEU A 25 -8.15 4.77 14.79
CA LEU A 25 -6.95 5.38 15.37
C LEU A 25 -6.05 4.35 16.07
N GLY A 26 -6.64 3.39 16.77
CA GLY A 26 -5.91 2.27 17.38
C GLY A 26 -5.18 1.43 16.33
N ARG A 27 -5.84 1.12 15.21
CA ARG A 27 -5.21 0.44 14.07
C ARG A 27 -4.04 1.25 13.51
N LEU A 28 -4.20 2.56 13.31
CA LEU A 28 -3.10 3.42 12.85
C LEU A 28 -1.93 3.37 13.84
N GLY A 29 -2.22 3.44 15.14
CA GLY A 29 -1.21 3.28 16.19
C GLY A 29 -0.44 1.97 16.05
N VAL A 30 -1.12 0.84 15.82
CA VAL A 30 -0.47 -0.46 15.59
C VAL A 30 0.40 -0.45 14.34
N LEU A 31 -0.07 0.11 13.22
CA LEU A 31 0.70 0.16 11.97
C LEU A 31 1.99 0.98 12.08
N PHE A 32 1.99 2.06 12.87
CA PHE A 32 3.16 2.93 13.03
C PHE A 32 4.09 2.52 14.18
N VAL A 33 3.54 2.09 15.32
CA VAL A 33 4.33 1.68 16.49
C VAL A 33 4.84 0.24 16.35
N GLY A 34 4.04 -0.63 15.75
CA GLY A 34 4.40 -2.01 15.45
C GLY A 34 5.14 -2.18 14.12
N ALA A 35 5.49 -1.08 13.44
CA ALA A 35 6.23 -1.13 12.19
C ALA A 35 7.61 -1.75 12.47
N THR A 36 7.83 -2.96 11.97
CA THR A 36 9.14 -3.64 12.09
C THR A 36 9.79 -3.75 10.74
N GLU A 37 11.13 -3.82 10.68
CA GLU A 37 11.88 -4.09 9.45
C GLU A 37 11.40 -5.34 8.69
N GLY A 38 10.60 -6.21 9.31
CA GLY A 38 9.93 -7.36 8.69
C GLY A 38 8.70 -7.04 7.84
N ASP A 39 8.10 -5.85 7.94
CA ASP A 39 6.87 -5.54 7.20
C ASP A 39 7.17 -5.23 5.74
N VAL A 40 6.34 -5.81 4.87
CA VAL A 40 6.36 -5.59 3.44
C VAL A 40 4.99 -5.20 2.92
N PRO A 41 4.93 -4.32 1.90
CA PRO A 41 3.67 -4.00 1.25
C PRO A 41 3.13 -5.21 0.50
N PRO A 42 1.81 -5.49 0.57
CA PRO A 42 1.21 -6.55 -0.23
C PRO A 42 1.18 -6.15 -1.70
N ALA A 43 1.30 -7.11 -2.63
CA ALA A 43 1.25 -6.80 -4.07
C ALA A 43 -0.01 -6.02 -4.49
N SER A 44 -1.15 -6.29 -3.84
CA SER A 44 -2.41 -5.59 -4.11
C SER A 44 -2.39 -4.09 -3.76
N SER A 45 -1.41 -3.63 -2.99
CA SER A 45 -1.22 -2.20 -2.69
C SER A 45 -0.45 -1.45 -3.78
N ILE A 46 0.18 -2.19 -4.71
CA ILE A 46 0.88 -1.63 -5.85
C ILE A 46 -0.15 -1.54 -6.98
N GLY A 47 -0.63 -0.31 -7.23
CA GLY A 47 -1.67 -0.03 -8.22
C GLY A 47 -1.16 -0.20 -9.65
N LEU A 48 -1.05 -1.45 -10.11
CA LEU A 48 -0.58 -1.77 -11.45
C LEU A 48 -1.60 -1.32 -12.52
N PRO A 49 -1.15 -0.78 -13.66
CA PRO A 49 -2.02 -0.45 -14.78
C PRO A 49 -2.84 -1.65 -15.26
N ALA A 50 -4.06 -1.40 -15.70
CA ALA A 50 -4.95 -2.45 -16.21
C ALA A 50 -4.28 -3.23 -17.36
N GLY A 51 -4.37 -4.57 -17.30
CA GLY A 51 -3.70 -5.46 -18.26
C GLY A 51 -2.28 -5.88 -17.84
N SER A 52 -1.73 -5.32 -16.76
CA SER A 52 -0.50 -5.83 -16.15
C SER A 52 -0.77 -7.16 -15.44
N GLU A 53 0.21 -8.05 -15.45
CA GLU A 53 0.12 -9.35 -14.79
C GLU A 53 1.31 -9.57 -13.86
N VAL A 54 1.05 -9.91 -12.59
CA VAL A 54 2.11 -10.34 -11.68
C VAL A 54 2.44 -11.79 -11.97
N VAL A 55 3.62 -12.02 -12.56
CA VAL A 55 4.12 -13.35 -12.94
C VAL A 55 4.78 -14.05 -11.75
N ARG A 56 5.37 -13.28 -10.84
CA ARG A 56 6.00 -13.79 -9.61
C ARG A 56 5.89 -12.76 -8.51
N GLU A 57 5.66 -13.25 -7.29
CA GLU A 57 5.72 -12.48 -6.06
C GLU A 57 6.61 -13.23 -5.06
N SER A 58 7.53 -12.52 -4.42
CA SER A 58 8.36 -13.04 -3.34
C SER A 58 8.68 -11.95 -2.31
N VAL A 59 9.08 -12.37 -1.12
CA VAL A 59 9.57 -11.47 -0.07
C VAL A 59 11.03 -11.78 0.18
N GLU A 60 11.85 -10.73 0.25
CA GLU A 60 13.26 -10.83 0.59
C GLU A 60 13.60 -9.87 1.72
N CYS A 61 14.57 -10.26 2.55
CA CYS A 61 14.98 -9.51 3.73
C CYS A 61 16.51 -9.46 3.80
N ALA A 62 17.04 -8.29 4.15
CA ALA A 62 18.45 -8.09 4.43
C ALA A 62 18.64 -7.08 5.57
N SER A 63 19.87 -6.62 5.77
CA SER A 63 20.24 -5.66 6.83
C SER A 63 19.51 -4.31 6.76
N GLY A 64 18.76 -4.02 5.69
CA GLY A 64 17.95 -2.80 5.52
C GLY A 64 16.45 -3.03 5.65
N GLY A 65 16.04 -4.19 6.16
CA GLY A 65 14.66 -4.64 6.25
C GLY A 65 14.22 -5.53 5.10
N CYS A 66 12.92 -5.82 5.08
CA CYS A 66 12.26 -6.65 4.11
C CYS A 66 11.57 -5.82 3.04
N TRP A 67 11.49 -6.39 1.85
CA TRP A 67 10.78 -5.81 0.71
C TRP A 67 10.05 -6.92 -0.05
N SER A 68 8.97 -6.54 -0.72
CA SER A 68 8.33 -7.40 -1.72
C SER A 68 9.03 -7.24 -3.06
N LEU A 69 9.15 -8.33 -3.80
CA LEU A 69 9.65 -8.40 -5.17
C LEU A 69 8.56 -8.94 -6.07
N LEU A 70 8.18 -8.15 -7.06
CA LEU A 70 7.17 -8.51 -8.06
C LEU A 70 7.82 -8.55 -9.43
N ALA A 71 7.70 -9.66 -10.13
CA ALA A 71 7.98 -9.70 -11.56
C ALA A 71 6.67 -9.44 -12.30
N VAL A 72 6.54 -8.26 -12.91
CA VAL A 72 5.33 -7.80 -13.57
C VAL A 72 5.53 -7.84 -15.08
N ARG A 73 4.57 -8.44 -15.79
CA ARG A 73 4.44 -8.30 -17.23
C ARG A 73 3.63 -7.03 -17.52
N PRO A 74 4.18 -6.07 -18.29
CA PRO A 74 3.42 -4.88 -18.69
C PRO A 74 2.19 -5.23 -19.55
N PRO A 75 1.22 -4.33 -19.63
CA PRO A 75 0.11 -4.44 -20.58
C PRO A 75 0.61 -4.54 -22.02
N GLU A 76 -0.23 -5.10 -22.91
CA GLU A 76 0.10 -5.15 -24.33
C GLU A 76 0.35 -3.74 -24.91
N GLY A 77 1.45 -3.58 -25.63
CA GLY A 77 1.83 -2.30 -26.24
C GLY A 77 2.59 -1.36 -25.31
N MET A 78 2.84 -1.74 -24.05
CA MET A 78 3.66 -0.99 -23.11
C MET A 78 4.99 -1.71 -22.83
N SER A 79 6.10 -0.96 -22.79
CA SER A 79 7.41 -1.49 -22.42
C SER A 79 7.58 -1.55 -20.89
N PRO A 80 8.49 -2.38 -20.36
CA PRO A 80 8.83 -2.36 -18.93
C PRO A 80 9.31 -1.00 -18.43
N GLU A 81 10.03 -0.24 -19.26
CA GLU A 81 10.52 1.10 -18.95
C GLU A 81 9.37 2.12 -18.87
N GLU A 82 8.40 2.02 -19.77
CA GLU A 82 7.19 2.84 -19.72
C GLU A 82 6.37 2.54 -18.46
N LEU A 83 6.19 1.24 -18.13
CA LEU A 83 5.53 0.83 -16.89
C LEU A 83 6.26 1.34 -15.63
N SER A 84 7.60 1.29 -15.64
CA SER A 84 8.44 1.84 -14.56
C SER A 84 8.18 3.34 -14.37
N SER A 85 8.16 4.10 -15.47
CA SER A 85 7.89 5.53 -15.44
C SER A 85 6.46 5.86 -14.97
N GLU A 86 5.48 5.01 -15.28
CA GLU A 86 4.09 5.18 -14.86
C GLU A 86 3.91 4.90 -13.36
N LEU A 87 4.56 3.86 -12.84
CA LEU A 87 4.50 3.52 -11.40
C LEU A 87 5.22 4.56 -10.53
N GLY A 88 6.31 5.12 -11.03
CA GLY A 88 7.14 6.07 -10.30
C GLY A 88 7.89 5.44 -9.12
N ALA A 89 8.54 6.29 -8.32
CA ALA A 89 9.38 5.85 -7.20
C ALA A 89 8.63 5.70 -5.87
N ARG A 90 7.41 6.25 -5.75
CA ARG A 90 6.65 6.25 -4.49
C ARG A 90 5.16 6.17 -4.74
N LEU A 91 4.50 5.32 -3.96
CA LEU A 91 3.05 5.24 -3.90
C LEU A 91 2.54 5.78 -2.56
N PRO A 92 1.53 6.65 -2.57
CA PRO A 92 0.88 7.08 -1.34
C PRO A 92 0.15 5.90 -0.68
N GLY A 93 0.08 5.92 0.65
CA GLY A 93 -0.74 4.98 1.39
C GLY A 93 -2.23 5.16 1.08
N SER A 94 -3.01 4.15 1.46
CA SER A 94 -4.46 4.15 1.36
C SER A 94 -5.13 4.57 2.67
N PHE A 95 -6.45 4.69 2.66
CA PHE A 95 -7.22 4.86 3.89
C PHE A 95 -7.03 3.69 4.88
N TRP A 96 -6.77 2.46 4.39
CA TRP A 96 -6.66 1.27 5.23
C TRP A 96 -5.25 1.01 5.77
N ASP A 97 -4.24 1.53 5.06
CA ASP A 97 -2.84 1.55 5.45
C ASP A 97 -2.20 2.84 4.89
N PRO A 98 -2.02 3.88 5.72
CA PRO A 98 -1.53 5.18 5.26
C PRO A 98 -0.01 5.22 5.07
N ARG A 99 0.72 4.11 5.32
CA ARG A 99 2.18 4.08 5.15
C ARG A 99 2.54 4.25 3.66
N THR A 100 3.54 5.08 3.40
CA THR A 100 4.04 5.32 2.04
C THR A 100 4.89 4.14 1.58
N ILE A 101 4.69 3.71 0.35
CA ILE A 101 5.46 2.62 -0.26
C ILE A 101 6.51 3.24 -1.17
N SER A 102 7.77 2.86 -0.95
CA SER A 102 8.86 3.17 -1.86
C SER A 102 8.99 2.04 -2.88
N LEU A 103 9.12 2.43 -4.16
CA LEU A 103 9.30 1.53 -5.28
C LEU A 103 10.68 1.72 -5.89
N SER A 104 11.34 0.61 -6.20
CA SER A 104 12.47 0.56 -7.12
C SER A 104 12.12 -0.43 -8.21
N SER A 105 12.43 -0.10 -9.45
CA SER A 105 12.05 -0.94 -10.58
C SER A 105 13.24 -1.16 -11.50
N ASP A 106 13.38 -2.40 -11.97
CA ASP A 106 14.48 -2.87 -12.80
C ASP A 106 13.91 -3.63 -14.01
N PRO A 107 14.00 -3.07 -15.23
CA PRO A 107 13.58 -3.73 -16.46
C PRO A 107 14.44 -4.98 -16.75
N GLN A 108 13.82 -6.15 -16.81
CA GLN A 108 14.47 -7.42 -17.14
C GLN A 108 13.82 -8.06 -18.37
N GLY A 109 14.27 -7.63 -19.55
CA GLY A 109 13.79 -8.13 -20.83
C GLY A 109 12.34 -7.72 -21.09
N ARG A 110 11.39 -8.65 -20.90
CA ARG A 110 9.94 -8.39 -21.07
C ARG A 110 9.19 -8.19 -19.76
N LEU A 111 9.89 -8.29 -18.64
CA LEU A 111 9.30 -8.13 -17.31
C LEU A 111 9.88 -6.88 -16.65
N LEU A 112 9.09 -6.24 -15.82
CA LEU A 112 9.55 -5.26 -14.87
C LEU A 112 9.67 -5.92 -13.50
N VAL A 113 10.86 -5.93 -12.91
CA VAL A 113 11.03 -6.36 -11.52
C VAL A 113 10.84 -5.15 -10.62
N VAL A 114 9.80 -5.16 -9.82
CA VAL A 114 9.45 -4.09 -8.87
C VAL A 114 9.81 -4.56 -7.46
N ARG A 115 10.71 -3.85 -6.81
CA ARG A 115 10.94 -3.92 -5.37
C ARG A 115 10.04 -2.88 -4.69
N ALA A 116 9.30 -3.29 -3.66
CA ALA A 116 8.49 -2.38 -2.87
C ALA A 116 8.68 -2.58 -1.37
N ASP A 117 8.87 -1.48 -0.64
CA ASP A 117 9.13 -1.49 0.81
C ASP A 117 8.60 -0.22 1.50
N TYR A 118 8.55 -0.23 2.84
CA TYR A 118 8.09 0.89 3.66
C TYR A 118 9.23 1.74 4.26
N TRP A 119 10.49 1.37 4.02
CA TRP A 119 11.64 1.76 4.85
C TRP A 119 12.61 2.67 4.10
N THR A 120 12.81 2.38 2.81
CA THR A 120 13.71 3.10 1.93
C THR A 120 13.22 4.53 1.79
N ARG A 121 14.03 5.48 2.28
CA ARG A 121 13.86 6.89 1.97
C ARG A 121 14.75 7.16 0.77
N GLU A 122 14.15 7.61 -0.33
CA GLU A 122 14.90 8.14 -1.47
C GLU A 122 15.99 9.09 -0.98
N SER A 123 17.24 8.77 -1.30
CA SER A 123 18.36 9.68 -1.10
C SER A 123 18.08 10.92 -1.91
N ALA A 124 17.95 12.08 -1.26
CA ALA A 124 18.00 13.35 -1.98
C ALA A 124 19.33 13.40 -2.77
N PRO A 125 19.33 13.89 -4.02
CA PRO A 125 20.55 14.04 -4.82
C PRO A 125 21.57 14.97 -4.17
#